data_AF-A0A661FT20-F1
#
_entry.id   AF-A0A661FT20-F1
#
_cell.length_a   1.000
_cell.length_b   1.000
_cell.length_c   1.000
_cell.angle_alpha   90.00
_cell.angle_beta   90.00
_cell.angle_gamma   90.00
#
_symmetry.space_group_name_H-M   'P 1'
#
loop_
_entity.id
_entity.type
_entity.pdbx_description
1 polymer ?
#
loop_
_entity_poly.entity_id
_entity_poly.type
_entity_poly.pdbx_seq_one_letter_code
_entity_poly.pdbx_strand_id
1 'polypeptide(L)'
;MKISETWLREWVDPEMDLASLAHRLTMLGLEVDSVEAVAPALDKVVVGKVLDVVQHPNADRLSVCSVDVGQAQPLSIVCGAKNVRAGECYPAALIGATLPGGLKIKRSKLRGEVSEGMLCSGVELGIGDSADGILPLGEELQPGTSITTALDLNDHVIDIDLTPNRADCFCVLGIARDIAASERLAFTEPQVPVVAAESAATFPLELTPKAGCARFCGRVIEGLDPQTETPLWMRERLRRSGIRAISPVVDVTNFVMLELGQPMHGYDLAKLSGGLVTRRAAVDEELVLL
;
A
#
# COMPACT_ATOMS: atom_id res chain seq x y z
N MET A 1 0.97 -5.55 16.28
CA MET A 1 1.69 -4.87 15.18
C MET A 1 1.59 -5.78 13.98
N LYS A 2 1.11 -5.24 12.85
CA LYS A 2 0.87 -6.03 11.64
C LYS A 2 2.00 -5.89 10.63
N ILE A 3 2.47 -7.02 10.11
CA ILE A 3 3.55 -7.07 9.12
C ILE A 3 3.26 -8.13 8.05
N SER A 4 3.62 -7.83 6.81
CA SER A 4 3.59 -8.78 5.70
C SER A 4 4.74 -9.79 5.85
N GLU A 5 4.45 -11.08 5.70
CA GLU A 5 5.45 -12.14 5.66
C GLU A 5 6.43 -11.93 4.51
N THR A 6 5.92 -11.64 3.31
CA THR A 6 6.75 -11.40 2.12
C THR A 6 7.69 -10.22 2.33
N TRP A 7 7.19 -9.11 2.87
CA TRP A 7 8.03 -7.94 3.16
C TRP A 7 9.10 -8.25 4.21
N LEU A 8 8.77 -9.03 5.24
CA LEU A 8 9.74 -9.49 6.23
C LEU A 8 10.83 -10.37 5.60
N ARG A 9 10.45 -11.27 4.67
CA ARG A 9 11.36 -12.16 3.95
C ARG A 9 12.32 -11.45 3.00
N GLU A 10 11.98 -10.26 2.51
CA GLU A 10 12.92 -9.42 1.76
C GLU A 10 14.15 -9.03 2.61
N TRP A 11 13.97 -8.88 3.93
CA TRP A 11 15.05 -8.58 4.86
C TRP A 11 15.76 -9.84 5.32
N VAL A 12 15.01 -10.87 5.72
CA VAL A 12 15.55 -12.14 6.19
C VAL A 12 14.64 -13.29 5.78
N ASP A 13 15.17 -14.23 5.00
CA ASP A 13 14.40 -15.37 4.51
C ASP A 13 14.91 -16.67 5.14
N PRO A 14 14.49 -17.00 6.37
CA PRO A 14 14.82 -18.28 6.96
C PRO A 14 14.10 -19.41 6.23
N GLU A 15 14.79 -20.55 6.09
CA GLU A 15 14.25 -21.78 5.48
C GLU A 15 13.23 -22.45 6.41
N MET A 16 12.08 -21.81 6.58
CA MET A 16 10.97 -22.25 7.41
C MET A 16 9.63 -21.82 6.82
N ASP A 17 8.61 -22.65 7.03
CA ASP A 17 7.25 -22.31 6.66
C ASP A 17 6.65 -21.24 7.59
N LEU A 18 5.51 -20.68 7.20
CA LEU A 18 4.82 -19.63 7.95
C LEU A 18 4.48 -20.04 9.39
N ALA A 19 4.05 -21.28 9.60
CA ALA A 19 3.70 -21.78 10.93
C ALA A 19 4.94 -21.82 11.85
N SER A 20 6.07 -22.28 11.33
CA SER A 20 7.35 -22.31 12.03
C SER A 20 7.88 -20.90 12.28
N LEU A 21 7.73 -19.98 11.33
CA LEU A 21 8.08 -18.56 11.48
C LEU A 21 7.27 -17.89 12.59
N ALA A 22 5.95 -18.04 12.57
CA ALA A 22 5.07 -17.51 13.60
C ALA A 22 5.41 -18.09 14.98
N HIS A 23 5.62 -19.40 15.07
CA HIS A 23 6.04 -20.04 16.31
C HIS A 23 7.39 -19.50 16.80
N ARG A 24 8.35 -19.28 15.88
CA ARG A 24 9.67 -18.78 16.24
C ARG A 24 9.61 -17.35 16.77
N LEU A 25 8.82 -16.47 16.16
CA LEU A 25 8.56 -15.12 16.66
C LEU A 25 8.03 -15.15 18.10
N THR A 26 7.02 -15.98 18.38
CA THR A 26 6.48 -16.14 19.74
C THR A 26 7.55 -16.61 20.73
N MET A 27 8.42 -17.55 20.34
CA MET A 27 9.52 -18.04 21.18
C MET A 27 10.62 -16.98 21.43
N LEU A 28 10.72 -15.94 20.59
CA LEU A 28 11.57 -14.77 20.80
C LEU A 28 10.94 -13.71 21.71
N GLY A 29 9.73 -13.96 22.22
CA GLY A 29 8.97 -13.02 23.04
C GLY A 29 8.18 -11.99 22.22
N LEU A 30 7.98 -12.26 20.93
CA LEU A 30 7.14 -11.49 20.01
C LEU A 30 5.87 -12.32 19.74
N GLU A 31 4.93 -12.30 20.68
CA GLU A 31 3.74 -13.17 20.65
C GLU A 31 2.90 -12.91 19.40
N VAL A 32 2.68 -13.95 18.59
CA VAL A 32 1.83 -13.85 17.39
C VAL A 32 0.38 -14.10 17.78
N ASP A 33 -0.43 -13.06 17.70
CA ASP A 33 -1.87 -13.09 17.98
C ASP A 33 -2.66 -13.78 16.86
N SER A 34 -2.34 -13.43 15.61
CA SER A 34 -3.01 -14.00 14.44
C SER A 34 -2.12 -14.00 13.20
N VAL A 35 -2.49 -14.87 12.26
CA VAL A 35 -1.92 -14.93 10.92
C VAL A 35 -3.08 -14.99 9.94
N GLU A 36 -3.20 -13.98 9.09
CA GLU A 36 -4.33 -13.80 8.18
C GLU A 36 -3.83 -13.70 6.73
N ALA A 37 -4.55 -14.30 5.78
CA ALA A 37 -4.23 -14.13 4.37
C ALA A 37 -4.46 -12.67 3.93
N VAL A 38 -3.54 -12.15 3.13
CA VAL A 38 -3.58 -10.76 2.62
C VAL A 38 -4.78 -10.49 1.70
N ALA A 39 -5.26 -11.54 1.04
CA ALA A 39 -6.42 -11.53 0.16
C ALA A 39 -7.18 -12.85 0.24
N PRO A 40 -8.50 -12.85 -0.05
CA PRO A 40 -9.23 -14.10 -0.27
C PRO A 40 -8.74 -14.82 -1.54
N ALA A 41 -9.08 -16.10 -1.68
CA ALA A 41 -8.79 -16.84 -2.90
C ALA A 41 -9.56 -16.24 -4.10
N LEU A 42 -8.82 -15.73 -5.08
CA LEU A 42 -9.35 -15.14 -6.31
C LEU A 42 -9.13 -16.11 -7.48
N ASP A 43 -10.22 -16.58 -8.09
CA ASP A 43 -10.18 -17.43 -9.30
C ASP A 43 -10.61 -16.63 -10.53
N LYS A 44 -9.86 -16.79 -11.63
CA LYS A 44 -10.12 -16.15 -12.95
C LYS A 44 -10.23 -14.62 -12.90
N VAL A 45 -9.49 -14.00 -11.99
CA VAL A 45 -9.26 -12.56 -12.00
C VAL A 45 -7.87 -12.30 -12.52
N VAL A 46 -7.77 -11.53 -13.60
CA VAL A 46 -6.51 -11.27 -14.31
C VAL A 46 -6.28 -9.78 -14.49
N VAL A 47 -5.07 -9.39 -14.84
CA VAL A 47 -4.75 -8.04 -15.30
C VAL A 47 -5.44 -7.80 -16.64
N GLY A 48 -6.25 -6.75 -16.71
CA GLY A 48 -6.89 -6.28 -17.94
C GLY A 48 -6.41 -4.88 -18.32
N LYS A 49 -5.84 -4.72 -19.52
CA LYS A 49 -5.48 -3.40 -20.07
C LYS A 49 -6.65 -2.83 -20.86
N VAL A 50 -7.14 -1.67 -20.46
CA VAL A 50 -8.25 -1.00 -21.16
C VAL A 50 -7.69 -0.35 -22.41
N LEU A 51 -8.07 -0.85 -23.59
CA LEU A 51 -7.62 -0.35 -24.88
C LEU A 51 -8.40 0.89 -25.31
N ASP A 52 -9.71 0.89 -25.08
CA ASP A 52 -10.60 1.98 -25.47
C ASP A 52 -11.78 2.10 -24.49
N VAL A 53 -12.30 3.32 -24.34
CA VAL A 53 -13.43 3.65 -23.46
C VAL A 53 -14.41 4.52 -24.23
N VAL A 54 -15.59 3.99 -24.51
CA VAL A 54 -16.66 4.70 -25.22
C VAL A 54 -17.85 4.90 -24.30
N GLN A 55 -18.51 6.06 -24.37
CA GLN A 55 -19.74 6.31 -23.63
C GLN A 55 -20.83 5.30 -24.03
N HIS A 56 -21.51 4.72 -23.04
CA HIS A 56 -22.56 3.76 -23.32
C HIS A 56 -23.76 4.44 -24.03
N PRO A 57 -24.25 3.90 -25.17
CA PRO A 57 -25.24 4.58 -26.01
C PRO A 57 -26.60 4.78 -25.34
N ASN A 58 -26.97 3.85 -24.44
CA ASN A 58 -28.25 3.88 -23.72
C ASN A 58 -28.11 4.21 -22.21
N ALA A 59 -26.97 4.76 -21.76
CA ALA A 59 -26.74 5.04 -20.34
C ALA A 59 -25.68 6.14 -20.10
N ASP A 60 -26.06 7.22 -19.40
CA ASP A 60 -25.15 8.36 -19.17
C ASP A 60 -24.04 8.06 -18.15
N ARG A 61 -24.23 7.05 -17.30
CA ARG A 61 -23.29 6.70 -16.21
C ARG A 61 -22.48 5.44 -16.47
N LEU A 62 -22.55 4.87 -17.66
CA LEU A 62 -21.81 3.65 -18.02
C LEU A 62 -20.90 3.94 -19.21
N SER A 63 -19.80 3.21 -19.26
CA SER A 63 -18.88 3.16 -20.38
C SER A 63 -18.75 1.74 -20.89
N VAL A 64 -18.61 1.58 -22.19
CA VAL A 64 -18.24 0.30 -22.83
C VAL A 64 -16.74 0.34 -23.04
N CYS A 65 -16.03 -0.59 -22.40
CA CYS A 65 -14.58 -0.67 -22.42
C CYS A 65 -14.16 -1.87 -23.26
N SER A 66 -13.21 -1.68 -24.17
CA SER A 66 -12.50 -2.77 -24.84
C SER A 66 -11.29 -3.14 -23.99
N VAL A 67 -11.24 -4.35 -23.45
CA VAL A 67 -10.24 -4.76 -22.46
C VAL A 67 -9.42 -5.94 -22.97
N ASP A 68 -8.11 -5.77 -23.09
CA ASP A 68 -7.17 -6.86 -23.33
C ASP A 68 -6.91 -7.60 -22.02
N VAL A 69 -7.15 -8.91 -22.02
CA VAL A 69 -6.95 -9.81 -20.89
C VAL A 69 -5.99 -10.96 -21.24
N GLY A 70 -5.12 -10.75 -22.24
CA GLY A 70 -4.15 -11.75 -22.71
C GLY A 70 -4.77 -12.86 -23.56
N GLN A 71 -5.97 -12.62 -24.11
CA GLN A 71 -6.67 -13.54 -25.01
C GLN A 71 -6.52 -13.08 -26.48
N ALA A 72 -6.91 -13.94 -27.43
CA ALA A 72 -6.79 -13.64 -28.86
C ALA A 72 -7.62 -12.42 -29.31
N GLN A 73 -8.71 -12.10 -28.61
CA GLN A 73 -9.55 -10.92 -28.87
C GLN A 73 -9.82 -10.17 -27.57
N PRO A 74 -9.82 -8.82 -27.58
CA PRO A 74 -10.25 -8.02 -26.44
C PRO A 74 -11.71 -8.31 -26.06
N LEU A 75 -12.01 -8.22 -24.78
CA LEU A 75 -13.36 -8.39 -24.25
C LEU A 75 -14.09 -7.05 -24.20
N SER A 76 -15.40 -7.06 -24.49
CA SER A 76 -16.28 -5.92 -24.22
C SER A 76 -16.76 -5.99 -22.77
N ILE A 77 -16.38 -5.00 -21.94
CA ILE A 77 -16.78 -4.92 -20.53
C ILE A 77 -17.47 -3.58 -20.27
N VAL A 78 -18.69 -3.64 -19.74
CA VAL A 78 -19.43 -2.44 -19.33
C VAL A 78 -18.98 -2.05 -17.92
N CYS A 79 -18.50 -0.81 -17.75
CA CYS A 79 -18.01 -0.29 -16.48
C CYS A 79 -18.79 0.98 -16.09
N GLY A 80 -19.15 1.11 -14.81
CA GLY A 80 -19.79 2.33 -14.27
C GLY A 80 -18.86 3.22 -13.46
N ALA A 81 -17.60 2.83 -13.30
CA ALA A 81 -16.64 3.57 -12.49
C ALA A 81 -16.12 4.79 -13.25
N LYS A 82 -16.12 5.95 -12.60
CA LYS A 82 -15.71 7.23 -13.23
C LYS A 82 -14.21 7.32 -13.48
N ASN A 83 -13.42 6.47 -12.82
CA ASN A 83 -11.97 6.45 -12.88
C ASN A 83 -11.41 5.49 -13.92
N VAL A 84 -12.23 4.85 -14.77
CA VAL A 84 -11.72 4.04 -15.88
C VAL A 84 -11.08 4.92 -16.97
N ARG A 85 -9.89 4.54 -17.42
CA ARG A 85 -9.11 5.25 -18.44
C ARG A 85 -8.55 4.28 -19.47
N ALA A 86 -8.50 4.70 -20.73
CA ALA A 86 -7.80 3.96 -21.78
C ALA A 86 -6.28 4.04 -21.55
N GLY A 87 -5.57 2.95 -21.82
CA GLY A 87 -4.15 2.78 -21.61
C GLY A 87 -3.76 2.18 -20.26
N GLU A 88 -4.65 2.20 -19.26
CA GLU A 88 -4.38 1.74 -17.90
C GLU A 88 -4.77 0.27 -17.67
N CYS A 89 -4.15 -0.33 -16.65
CA CYS A 89 -4.40 -1.70 -16.21
C CYS A 89 -5.30 -1.73 -14.96
N TYR A 90 -6.28 -2.63 -14.96
CA TYR A 90 -7.20 -2.87 -13.85
C TYR A 90 -7.41 -4.39 -13.67
N PRO A 91 -7.84 -4.87 -12.48
CA PRO A 91 -8.28 -6.24 -12.34
C PRO A 91 -9.55 -6.49 -13.16
N ALA A 92 -9.53 -7.51 -13.99
CA ALA A 92 -10.65 -7.97 -14.79
C ALA A 92 -11.06 -9.38 -14.35
N ALA A 93 -12.27 -9.51 -13.80
CA ALA A 93 -12.87 -10.80 -13.50
C ALA A 93 -13.53 -11.38 -14.77
N LEU A 94 -13.04 -12.54 -15.19
CA LEU A 94 -13.50 -13.22 -16.41
C LEU A 94 -14.80 -13.99 -16.17
N ILE A 95 -15.50 -14.37 -17.25
CA ILE A 95 -16.68 -15.23 -17.17
C ILE A 95 -16.34 -16.53 -16.42
N GLY A 96 -17.16 -16.87 -15.43
CA GLY A 96 -16.98 -18.03 -14.57
C GLY A 96 -16.10 -17.77 -13.35
N ALA A 97 -15.54 -16.57 -13.17
CA ALA A 97 -14.94 -16.13 -11.91
C ALA A 97 -15.99 -16.09 -10.80
N THR A 98 -15.56 -16.37 -9.56
CA THR A 98 -16.37 -16.17 -8.36
C THR A 98 -15.63 -15.24 -7.43
N LEU A 99 -16.19 -14.06 -7.20
CA LEU A 99 -15.62 -13.05 -6.32
C LEU A 99 -16.02 -13.29 -4.85
N PRO A 100 -15.27 -12.72 -3.90
CA PRO A 100 -15.67 -12.63 -2.50
C PRO A 100 -17.14 -12.22 -2.33
N GLY A 101 -17.82 -12.84 -1.37
CA GLY A 101 -19.28 -12.69 -1.19
C GLY A 101 -20.14 -13.54 -2.13
N GLY A 102 -19.54 -14.36 -3.00
CA GLY A 102 -20.24 -15.36 -3.82
C GLY A 102 -20.75 -14.84 -5.17
N LEU A 103 -20.33 -13.65 -5.59
CA LEU A 103 -20.72 -13.06 -6.86
C LEU A 103 -20.08 -13.83 -8.03
N LYS A 104 -20.90 -14.51 -8.84
CA LYS A 104 -20.44 -15.25 -10.03
C LYS A 104 -20.51 -14.39 -11.28
N ILE A 105 -19.39 -14.24 -11.97
CA ILE A 105 -19.32 -13.47 -13.21
C ILE A 105 -19.86 -14.30 -14.37
N LYS A 106 -20.82 -13.72 -15.10
CA LYS A 106 -21.46 -14.34 -16.26
C LYS A 106 -21.57 -13.31 -17.38
N ARG A 107 -21.59 -13.80 -18.62
CA ARG A 107 -21.95 -12.97 -19.77
C ARG A 107 -23.35 -12.39 -19.55
N SER A 108 -23.47 -11.08 -19.65
CA SER A 108 -24.74 -10.38 -19.45
C SER A 108 -24.90 -9.24 -20.44
N LYS A 109 -26.12 -8.74 -20.56
CA LYS A 109 -26.41 -7.50 -21.29
C LYS A 109 -26.82 -6.43 -20.30
N LEU A 110 -26.08 -5.33 -20.27
CA LEU A 110 -26.42 -4.15 -19.48
C LEU A 110 -26.95 -3.10 -20.46
N ARG A 111 -28.24 -2.76 -20.34
CA ARG A 111 -28.88 -1.70 -21.15
C ARG A 111 -28.65 -1.81 -22.68
N GLY A 112 -28.58 -3.05 -23.17
CA GLY A 112 -28.44 -3.37 -24.60
C GLY A 112 -27.03 -3.82 -24.99
N GLU A 113 -26.00 -3.35 -24.28
CA GLU A 113 -24.60 -3.69 -24.57
C GLU A 113 -24.17 -4.96 -23.84
N VAL A 114 -23.29 -5.73 -24.50
CA VAL A 114 -22.79 -7.00 -23.96
C VAL A 114 -21.60 -6.72 -23.03
N SER A 115 -21.65 -7.30 -21.82
CA SER A 115 -20.51 -7.34 -20.90
C SER A 115 -20.03 -8.78 -20.72
N GLU A 116 -18.76 -9.00 -21.05
CA GLU A 116 -18.07 -10.29 -21.03
C GLU A 116 -17.12 -10.46 -19.84
N GLY A 117 -17.35 -9.67 -18.79
CA GLY A 117 -16.58 -9.66 -17.56
C GLY A 117 -16.97 -8.48 -16.69
N MET A 118 -16.10 -8.17 -15.73
CA MET A 118 -16.22 -7.02 -14.84
C MET A 118 -14.85 -6.50 -14.47
N LEU A 119 -14.65 -5.18 -14.53
CA LEU A 119 -13.48 -4.52 -13.92
C LEU A 119 -13.75 -4.37 -12.42
N CYS A 120 -12.81 -4.75 -11.57
CA CYS A 120 -13.04 -4.87 -10.13
C CYS A 120 -12.42 -3.72 -9.33
N SER A 121 -13.12 -3.32 -8.29
CA SER A 121 -12.64 -2.50 -7.17
C SER A 121 -11.86 -3.33 -6.16
N GLY A 122 -11.08 -2.67 -5.29
CA GLY A 122 -10.40 -3.33 -4.17
C GLY A 122 -11.36 -4.02 -3.20
N VAL A 123 -12.55 -3.42 -2.98
CA VAL A 123 -13.61 -3.99 -2.13
C VAL A 123 -14.14 -5.30 -2.70
N GLU A 124 -14.43 -5.33 -4.01
CA GLU A 124 -14.94 -6.54 -4.67
C GLU A 124 -13.91 -7.67 -4.67
N LEU A 125 -12.62 -7.34 -4.68
CA LEU A 125 -11.52 -8.30 -4.56
C LEU A 125 -11.22 -8.69 -3.10
N GLY A 126 -11.81 -8.01 -2.12
CA GLY A 126 -11.52 -8.23 -0.70
C GLY A 126 -10.14 -7.75 -0.24
N ILE A 127 -9.54 -6.78 -0.95
CA ILE A 127 -8.20 -6.23 -0.66
C ILE A 127 -8.21 -4.71 -0.45
N GLY A 128 -9.37 -4.05 -0.38
CA GLY A 128 -9.43 -2.59 -0.20
C GLY A 128 -10.68 -2.13 0.54
N ASP A 129 -10.56 -0.96 1.17
CA ASP A 129 -11.59 -0.41 2.08
C ASP A 129 -12.49 0.66 1.44
N SER A 130 -12.14 1.14 0.24
CA SER A 130 -12.90 2.19 -0.46
C SER A 130 -13.59 1.67 -1.72
N ALA A 131 -14.86 2.07 -1.88
CA ALA A 131 -15.69 1.81 -3.04
C ALA A 131 -15.65 2.96 -4.08
N ASP A 132 -14.65 3.85 -4.03
CA ASP A 132 -14.57 5.05 -4.87
C ASP A 132 -14.36 4.76 -6.38
N GLY A 133 -14.12 3.49 -6.75
CA GLY A 133 -14.01 3.08 -8.15
C GLY A 133 -13.35 1.72 -8.34
N ILE A 134 -13.00 1.40 -9.58
CA ILE A 134 -12.18 0.22 -9.91
C ILE A 134 -10.74 0.45 -9.45
N LEU A 135 -10.00 -0.62 -9.15
CA LEU A 135 -8.64 -0.55 -8.62
C LEU A 135 -7.63 -0.30 -9.75
N PRO A 136 -7.00 0.89 -9.86
CA PRO A 136 -5.93 1.09 -10.83
C PRO A 136 -4.70 0.30 -10.39
N LEU A 137 -4.10 -0.46 -11.31
CA LEU A 137 -2.90 -1.26 -11.01
C LEU A 137 -1.59 -0.50 -11.25
N GLY A 138 -1.65 0.68 -11.84
CA GLY A 138 -0.47 1.46 -12.18
C GLY A 138 0.21 0.93 -13.45
N GLU A 139 1.50 0.66 -13.35
CA GLU A 139 2.46 0.30 -14.42
C GLU A 139 1.95 -0.69 -15.47
N GLU A 140 2.68 -0.81 -16.59
CA GLU A 140 2.38 -1.75 -17.68
C GLU A 140 2.56 -3.22 -17.25
N LEU A 141 1.61 -3.71 -16.46
CA LEU A 141 1.45 -5.12 -16.14
C LEU A 141 1.00 -5.87 -17.40
N GLN A 142 1.52 -7.08 -17.57
CA GLN A 142 1.20 -7.91 -18.72
C GLN A 142 -0.28 -8.37 -18.65
N PRO A 143 -1.11 -8.05 -19.67
CA PRO A 143 -2.49 -8.52 -19.73
C PRO A 143 -2.61 -10.04 -19.63
N GLY A 144 -3.62 -10.51 -18.90
CA GLY A 144 -3.87 -11.94 -18.67
C GLY A 144 -3.10 -12.56 -17.50
N THR A 145 -2.15 -11.83 -16.89
CA THR A 145 -1.48 -12.27 -15.67
C THR A 145 -2.50 -12.41 -14.54
N SER A 146 -2.43 -13.47 -13.74
CA SER A 146 -3.28 -13.62 -12.56
C SER A 146 -3.11 -12.44 -11.61
N ILE A 147 -4.21 -11.87 -11.10
CA ILE A 147 -4.12 -10.74 -10.16
C ILE A 147 -3.38 -11.12 -8.87
N THR A 148 -3.52 -12.37 -8.44
CA THR A 148 -2.85 -12.92 -7.26
C THR A 148 -1.34 -12.89 -7.43
N THR A 149 -0.85 -13.14 -8.64
CA THR A 149 0.58 -13.06 -8.98
C THR A 149 1.00 -11.62 -9.21
N ALA A 150 0.20 -10.82 -9.92
CA ALA A 150 0.56 -9.45 -10.26
C ALA A 150 0.69 -8.53 -9.04
N LEU A 151 -0.02 -8.83 -7.96
CA LEU A 151 -0.02 -8.04 -6.72
C LEU A 151 0.60 -8.78 -5.52
N ASP A 152 1.25 -9.92 -5.75
CA ASP A 152 1.84 -10.76 -4.70
C ASP A 152 0.86 -10.99 -3.53
N LEU A 153 -0.35 -11.44 -3.85
CA LEU A 153 -1.45 -11.65 -2.88
C LEU A 153 -1.36 -13.00 -2.15
N ASN A 154 -0.48 -13.90 -2.59
CA ASN A 154 -0.14 -15.13 -1.86
C ASN A 154 0.80 -14.81 -0.69
N ASP A 155 0.31 -13.99 0.23
CA ASP A 155 1.05 -13.43 1.35
C ASP A 155 0.18 -13.46 2.60
N HIS A 156 0.81 -13.33 3.76
CA HIS A 156 0.13 -13.34 5.05
C HIS A 156 0.51 -12.12 5.88
N VAL A 157 -0.47 -11.60 6.61
CA VAL A 157 -0.26 -10.61 7.66
C VAL A 157 -0.09 -11.35 8.97
N ILE A 158 1.04 -11.12 9.62
CA ILE A 158 1.34 -11.61 10.97
C ILE A 158 1.02 -10.45 11.93
N ASP A 159 0.12 -10.65 12.88
CA ASP A 159 -0.15 -9.70 13.95
C ASP A 159 0.60 -10.12 15.22
N ILE A 160 1.44 -9.22 15.73
CA ILE A 160 2.38 -9.47 16.83
C ILE A 160 2.02 -8.57 18.00
N ASP A 161 1.70 -9.11 19.16
CA ASP A 161 1.56 -8.33 20.39
C ASP A 161 2.94 -7.97 20.95
N LEU A 162 3.22 -6.67 21.01
CA LEU A 162 4.54 -6.15 21.36
C LEU A 162 4.55 -5.64 22.79
N THR A 163 5.45 -6.20 23.59
CA THR A 163 5.70 -5.74 24.95
C THR A 163 6.53 -4.44 24.98
N PRO A 164 6.35 -3.56 25.98
CA PRO A 164 7.00 -2.24 25.98
C PRO A 164 8.53 -2.25 26.02
N ASN A 165 9.15 -3.35 26.45
CA ASN A 165 10.62 -3.51 26.47
C ASN A 165 11.22 -3.76 25.08
N ARG A 166 10.40 -4.14 24.09
CA ARG A 166 10.82 -4.41 22.69
C ARG A 166 10.51 -3.24 21.77
N ALA A 167 10.89 -2.03 22.17
CA ALA A 167 10.70 -0.82 21.36
C ALA A 167 11.39 -0.92 19.98
N ASP A 168 12.44 -1.73 19.88
CA ASP A 168 13.15 -2.05 18.64
C ASP A 168 12.29 -2.82 17.63
N CYS A 169 11.28 -3.57 18.06
CA CYS A 169 10.46 -4.44 17.22
C CYS A 169 9.19 -3.78 16.67
N PHE A 170 9.00 -2.46 16.87
CA PHE A 170 7.88 -1.71 16.28
C PHE A 170 8.10 -1.38 14.78
N CYS A 171 8.93 -2.16 14.08
CA CYS A 171 9.23 -2.01 12.66
C CYS A 171 9.74 -3.31 12.02
N VAL A 172 9.69 -3.35 10.69
CA VAL A 172 10.16 -4.49 9.87
C VAL A 172 11.63 -4.80 10.18
N LEU A 173 12.48 -3.76 10.16
CA LEU A 173 13.90 -3.90 10.48
C LEU A 173 14.16 -4.54 11.85
N GLY A 174 13.38 -4.13 12.87
CA GLY A 174 13.50 -4.67 14.22
C GLY A 174 13.21 -6.15 14.31
N ILE A 175 12.06 -6.56 13.76
CA ILE A 175 11.61 -7.96 13.74
C ILE A 175 12.56 -8.82 12.90
N ALA A 176 12.94 -8.33 11.70
CA ALA A 176 13.88 -9.03 10.83
C ALA A 176 15.23 -9.26 11.51
N ARG A 177 15.74 -8.26 12.24
CA ARG A 177 17.00 -8.38 12.98
C ARG A 177 16.92 -9.45 14.07
N ASP A 178 15.79 -9.56 14.77
CA ASP A 178 15.60 -10.56 15.82
C ASP A 178 15.61 -11.99 15.25
N ILE A 179 14.90 -12.21 14.13
CA ILE A 179 14.92 -13.48 13.39
C ILE A 179 16.33 -13.78 12.88
N ALA A 180 17.02 -12.81 12.29
CA ALA A 180 18.36 -13.00 11.75
C ALA A 180 19.37 -13.40 12.84
N ALA A 181 19.31 -12.74 14.01
CA ALA A 181 20.15 -13.09 15.15
C ALA A 181 19.83 -14.49 15.69
N SER A 182 18.55 -14.82 15.76
CA SER A 182 18.03 -16.11 16.23
C SER A 182 18.45 -17.28 15.34
N GLU A 183 18.34 -17.12 14.02
CA GLU A 183 18.66 -18.15 13.02
C GLU A 183 20.11 -18.07 12.52
N ARG A 184 20.89 -17.11 13.02
CA ARG A 184 22.28 -16.84 12.61
C ARG A 184 22.41 -16.61 11.11
N LEU A 185 21.46 -15.88 10.55
CA LEU A 185 21.45 -15.47 9.16
C LEU A 185 22.01 -14.06 9.03
N ALA A 186 22.58 -13.77 7.86
CA ALA A 186 22.69 -12.38 7.44
C ALA A 186 21.28 -11.88 7.10
N PHE A 187 21.01 -10.59 7.33
CA PHE A 187 19.82 -9.94 6.81
C PHE A 187 20.22 -8.83 5.84
N THR A 188 19.38 -8.62 4.83
CA THR A 188 19.63 -7.73 3.71
C THR A 188 19.06 -6.36 4.03
N GLU A 189 19.93 -5.41 4.38
CA GLU A 189 19.52 -4.01 4.53
C GLU A 189 19.33 -3.36 3.14
N PRO A 190 18.21 -2.62 2.93
CA PRO A 190 18.01 -1.87 1.71
C PRO A 190 19.10 -0.83 1.55
N GLN A 191 19.64 -0.72 0.34
CA GLN A 191 20.63 0.30 0.02
C GLN A 191 19.93 1.65 -0.09
N VAL A 192 20.16 2.53 0.89
CA VAL A 192 19.62 3.89 0.91
C VAL A 192 20.73 4.88 0.57
N PRO A 193 20.93 5.23 -0.72
CA PRO A 193 21.96 6.18 -1.11
C PRO A 193 21.64 7.57 -0.56
N VAL A 194 22.70 8.36 -0.30
CA VAL A 194 22.54 9.76 0.08
C VAL A 194 21.96 10.54 -1.10
N VAL A 195 20.77 11.10 -0.91
CA VAL A 195 20.15 11.99 -1.89
C VAL A 195 20.82 13.36 -1.81
N ALA A 196 21.55 13.73 -2.87
CA ALA A 196 22.19 15.05 -2.96
C ALA A 196 21.16 16.19 -2.95
N ALA A 197 21.55 17.35 -2.44
CA ALA A 197 20.70 18.54 -2.48
C ALA A 197 20.79 19.19 -3.86
N GLU A 198 19.65 19.38 -4.51
CA GLU A 198 19.53 20.11 -5.77
C GLU A 198 19.08 21.57 -5.57
N SER A 199 18.59 21.89 -4.37
CA SER A 199 18.18 23.22 -3.93
C SER A 199 18.95 23.60 -2.65
N ALA A 200 19.21 24.90 -2.49
CA ALA A 200 19.76 25.48 -1.26
C ALA A 200 18.67 25.86 -0.25
N ALA A 201 17.39 25.61 -0.56
CA ALA A 201 16.28 25.94 0.30
C ALA A 201 16.42 25.22 1.66
N THR A 202 16.27 26.01 2.72
CA THR A 202 16.29 25.55 4.11
C THR A 202 15.23 26.33 4.89
N PHE A 203 14.81 25.79 6.02
CA PHE A 203 13.92 26.49 6.94
C PHE A 203 14.58 26.58 8.32
N PRO A 204 14.58 27.74 8.99
CA PRO A 204 15.23 27.91 10.28
C PRO A 204 14.69 26.91 11.31
N LEU A 205 15.61 26.27 12.04
CA LEU A 205 15.30 25.23 13.01
C LEU A 205 16.13 25.47 14.27
N GLU A 206 15.46 25.61 15.41
CA GLU A 206 16.06 25.82 16.72
C GLU A 206 15.72 24.68 17.68
N LEU A 207 16.76 24.00 18.17
CA LEU A 207 16.65 22.98 19.21
C LEU A 207 16.92 23.60 20.58
N THR A 208 15.87 23.88 21.37
CA THR A 208 16.06 24.49 22.69
C THR A 208 16.50 23.44 23.74
N PRO A 209 17.39 23.78 24.69
CA PRO A 209 17.92 22.82 25.67
C PRO A 209 16.87 22.12 26.55
N LYS A 210 15.68 22.71 26.72
CA LYS A 210 14.60 22.19 27.58
C LYS A 210 13.50 21.46 26.81
N ALA A 211 13.67 21.28 25.50
CA ALA A 211 12.65 20.68 24.62
C ALA A 211 12.41 19.19 24.89
N GLY A 212 13.36 18.48 25.51
CA GLY A 212 13.29 17.01 25.62
C GLY A 212 13.57 16.30 24.29
N CYS A 213 14.15 16.99 23.32
CA CYS A 213 14.52 16.48 22.02
C CYS A 213 16.05 16.52 21.88
N ALA A 214 16.69 15.37 21.63
CA ALA A 214 18.14 15.29 21.50
C ALA A 214 18.63 15.57 20.07
N ARG A 215 17.77 15.35 19.07
CA ARG A 215 18.07 15.55 17.66
C ARG A 215 16.79 15.87 16.90
N PHE A 216 16.84 16.92 16.09
CA PHE A 216 15.78 17.30 15.17
C PHE A 216 16.40 17.61 13.81
N CYS A 217 15.94 16.92 12.77
CA CYS A 217 16.42 17.09 11.40
C CYS A 217 15.27 17.64 10.54
N GLY A 218 15.55 18.68 9.76
CA GLY A 218 14.62 19.22 8.76
C GLY A 218 15.23 19.13 7.37
N ARG A 219 14.40 18.84 6.37
CA ARG A 219 14.77 18.90 4.95
C ARG A 219 13.63 19.52 4.17
N VAL A 220 13.92 20.55 3.38
CA VAL A 220 12.96 21.17 2.47
C VAL A 220 12.93 20.36 1.18
N ILE A 221 11.71 20.05 0.71
CA ILE A 221 11.45 19.42 -0.59
C ILE A 221 10.43 20.31 -1.30
N GLU A 222 10.81 20.83 -2.45
CA GLU A 222 10.02 21.79 -3.24
C GLU A 222 9.48 21.11 -4.51
N GLY A 223 8.43 21.69 -5.10
CA GLY A 223 7.92 21.23 -6.39
C GLY A 223 7.19 19.88 -6.35
N LEU A 224 6.66 19.49 -5.19
CA LEU A 224 5.80 18.31 -5.09
C LEU A 224 4.50 18.52 -5.89
N ASP A 225 4.17 17.56 -6.74
CA ASP A 225 2.90 17.57 -7.47
C ASP A 225 1.78 17.03 -6.55
N PRO A 226 0.77 17.85 -6.20
CA PRO A 226 -0.32 17.43 -5.34
C PRO A 226 -1.25 16.39 -6.00
N GLN A 227 -1.14 16.17 -7.31
CA GLN A 227 -1.92 15.16 -8.04
C GLN A 227 -1.21 13.80 -8.11
N THR A 228 0.03 13.69 -7.63
CA THR A 228 0.73 12.41 -7.59
C THR A 228 -0.01 11.44 -6.66
N GLU A 229 -0.14 10.19 -7.08
CA GLU A 229 -0.70 9.12 -6.27
C GLU A 229 0.41 8.25 -5.67
N THR A 230 0.16 7.70 -4.49
CA THR A 230 1.07 6.73 -3.86
C THR A 230 1.12 5.47 -4.73
N PRO A 231 2.32 4.97 -5.08
CA PRO A 231 2.45 3.80 -5.94
C PRO A 231 1.88 2.55 -5.25
N LEU A 232 1.36 1.62 -6.06
CA LEU A 232 0.59 0.48 -5.57
C LEU A 232 1.38 -0.41 -4.59
N TRP A 233 2.67 -0.66 -4.87
CA TRP A 233 3.51 -1.46 -3.99
C TRP A 233 3.60 -0.88 -2.56
N MET A 234 3.67 0.45 -2.44
CA MET A 234 3.74 1.12 -1.14
C MET A 234 2.38 1.10 -0.46
N ARG A 235 1.30 1.33 -1.21
CA ARG A 235 -0.07 1.22 -0.70
C ARG A 235 -0.36 -0.17 -0.15
N GLU A 236 0.10 -1.21 -0.84
CA GLU A 236 -0.06 -2.60 -0.39
C GLU A 236 0.72 -2.88 0.88
N ARG A 237 1.97 -2.42 1.00
CA ARG A 237 2.75 -2.56 2.24
C ARG A 237 2.07 -1.84 3.43
N LEU A 238 1.60 -0.62 3.21
CA LEU A 238 0.84 0.12 4.23
C LEU A 238 -0.42 -0.64 4.65
N ARG A 239 -1.21 -1.12 3.68
CA ARG A 239 -2.44 -1.87 3.93
C ARG A 239 -2.18 -3.15 4.72
N ARG A 240 -1.17 -3.93 4.33
CA ARG A 240 -0.77 -5.18 5.01
C ARG A 240 -0.27 -4.93 6.44
N SER A 241 0.16 -3.72 6.74
CA SER A 241 0.47 -3.26 8.11
C SER A 241 -0.70 -2.57 8.83
N GLY A 242 -1.91 -2.60 8.27
CA GLY A 242 -3.10 -2.00 8.87
C GLY A 242 -3.19 -0.47 8.75
N ILE A 243 -2.41 0.14 7.87
CA ILE A 243 -2.42 1.59 7.62
C ILE A 243 -3.09 1.88 6.26
N ARG A 244 -4.11 2.73 6.26
CA ARG A 244 -4.73 3.22 5.03
C ARG A 244 -3.85 4.28 4.39
N ALA A 245 -3.59 4.16 3.09
CA ALA A 245 -2.99 5.22 2.28
C ALA A 245 -3.90 6.47 2.21
N ILE A 246 -3.31 7.66 2.31
CA ILE A 246 -4.02 8.95 2.39
C ILE A 246 -3.48 9.91 1.33
N SER A 247 -2.17 10.15 1.34
CA SER A 247 -1.51 11.07 0.41
C SER A 247 -0.03 10.72 0.32
N PRO A 248 0.67 10.99 -0.79
CA PRO A 248 2.06 10.55 -0.96
C PRO A 248 3.00 10.96 0.19
N VAL A 249 2.86 12.18 0.71
CA VAL A 249 3.71 12.66 1.81
C VAL A 249 3.45 11.86 3.09
N VAL A 250 2.18 11.70 3.48
CA VAL A 250 1.80 10.93 4.68
C VAL A 250 2.18 9.46 4.53
N ASP A 251 1.95 8.90 3.34
CA ASP A 251 2.18 7.51 3.02
C ASP A 251 3.66 7.16 3.05
N VAL A 252 4.53 8.02 2.50
CA VAL A 252 5.99 7.86 2.60
C VAL A 252 6.44 7.93 4.07
N THR A 253 5.92 8.87 4.86
CA THR A 253 6.29 8.95 6.29
C THR A 253 5.85 7.73 7.09
N ASN A 254 4.64 7.20 6.81
CA ASN A 254 4.15 5.97 7.44
C ASN A 254 4.94 4.75 6.97
N PHE A 255 5.32 4.70 5.70
CA PHE A 255 6.13 3.63 5.14
C PHE A 255 7.50 3.56 5.83
N VAL A 256 8.20 4.70 5.96
CA VAL A 256 9.50 4.77 6.67
C VAL A 256 9.35 4.42 8.15
N MET A 257 8.25 4.84 8.79
CA MET A 257 7.95 4.47 10.16
C MET A 257 7.81 2.95 10.32
N LEU A 258 7.05 2.30 9.44
CA LEU A 258 6.88 0.84 9.48
C LEU A 258 8.16 0.09 9.13
N GLU A 259 8.91 0.57 8.14
CA GLU A 259 10.12 -0.09 7.65
C GLU A 259 11.26 -0.01 8.67
N LEU A 260 11.52 1.19 9.20
CA LEU A 260 12.72 1.48 10.00
C LEU A 260 12.43 1.80 11.47
N GLY A 261 11.17 1.99 11.86
CA GLY A 261 10.78 2.32 13.24
C GLY A 261 10.99 3.80 13.57
N GLN A 262 11.12 4.65 12.54
CA GLN A 262 11.33 6.08 12.69
C GLN A 262 10.08 6.85 12.25
N PRO A 263 9.25 7.33 13.19
CA PRO A 263 8.17 8.25 12.87
C PRO A 263 8.73 9.52 12.23
N MET A 264 8.02 10.01 11.21
CA MET A 264 8.35 11.24 10.49
C MET A 264 7.09 12.09 10.34
N HIS A 265 7.28 13.38 10.01
CA HIS A 265 6.17 14.29 9.76
C HIS A 265 6.52 15.27 8.64
N GLY A 266 5.54 15.57 7.79
CA GLY A 266 5.64 16.57 6.73
C GLY A 266 4.89 17.84 7.10
N TYR A 267 5.57 18.99 7.03
CA TYR A 267 4.95 20.30 7.21
C TYR A 267 4.74 20.99 5.86
N ASP A 268 3.62 21.68 5.71
CA ASP A 268 3.38 22.57 4.58
C ASP A 268 4.22 23.84 4.75
N LEU A 269 5.34 23.91 4.02
CA LEU A 269 6.31 25.01 4.12
C LEU A 269 5.68 26.39 3.92
N ALA A 270 4.65 26.49 3.06
CA ALA A 270 3.98 27.75 2.77
C ALA A 270 3.13 28.27 3.96
N LYS A 271 2.80 27.40 4.91
CA LYS A 271 2.06 27.76 6.13
C LYS A 271 2.97 28.04 7.32
N LEU A 272 4.27 27.74 7.22
CA LEU A 272 5.22 28.02 8.27
C LEU A 272 5.64 29.50 8.26
N SER A 273 5.86 30.07 9.43
CA SER A 273 6.33 31.44 9.59
C SER A 273 7.45 31.51 10.62
N GLY A 274 8.45 32.35 10.37
CA GLY A 274 9.64 32.48 11.23
C GLY A 274 10.56 31.27 11.14
N GLY A 275 10.38 30.30 12.04
CA GLY A 275 11.22 29.12 12.18
C GLY A 275 10.55 28.03 13.02
N LEU A 276 11.05 26.79 12.93
CA LEU A 276 10.61 25.69 13.78
C LEU A 276 11.43 25.71 15.08
N VAL A 277 10.77 25.96 16.20
CA VAL A 277 11.41 25.99 17.52
C VAL A 277 10.89 24.82 18.35
N THR A 278 11.74 23.86 18.67
CA THR A 278 11.35 22.80 19.61
C THR A 278 11.36 23.37 21.03
N ARG A 279 10.21 23.42 21.69
CA ARG A 279 10.10 23.91 23.07
C ARG A 279 8.98 23.18 23.79
N ARG A 280 8.94 23.32 25.12
CA ARG A 280 7.75 22.93 25.89
C ARG A 280 6.62 23.91 25.61
N ALA A 281 5.40 23.41 25.70
CA ALA A 281 4.20 24.24 25.68
C ALA A 281 4.24 25.24 26.85
N ALA A 282 3.73 26.44 26.62
CA ALA A 282 3.44 27.38 27.69
C ALA A 282 2.22 26.89 28.50
N VAL A 283 2.05 27.45 29.70
CA VAL A 283 0.83 27.22 30.48
C VAL A 283 -0.36 27.76 29.69
N ASP A 284 -1.42 26.95 29.60
CA ASP A 284 -2.65 27.26 28.86
C ASP A 284 -2.47 27.50 27.35
N GLU A 285 -1.39 26.99 26.75
CA GLU A 285 -1.21 27.03 25.30
C GLU A 285 -2.18 26.08 24.59
N GLU A 286 -2.93 26.62 23.62
CA GLU A 286 -3.90 25.87 22.83
C GLU A 286 -3.31 25.42 21.49
N LEU A 287 -3.64 24.19 21.09
CA LEU A 287 -3.30 23.65 19.77
C LEU A 287 -4.50 22.88 19.22
N VAL A 288 -4.95 23.29 18.03
CA VAL A 288 -5.92 22.52 17.26
C VAL A 288 -5.17 21.39 16.55
N LEU A 289 -5.57 20.15 16.82
CA LEU A 289 -4.98 18.95 16.20
C LEU A 289 -5.53 18.71 14.79
N LEU A 290 -4.87 17.80 14.05
CA LEU A 290 -5.25 17.36 12.71
C LEU A 290 -6.61 16.64 12.68
#